data_AF-A0A087T0S5-F1
#
_entry.id   AF-A0A087T0S5-F1
#
_cell.length_a   1.000
_cell.length_b   1.000
_cell.length_c   1.000
_cell.angle_alpha   90.00
_cell.angle_beta   90.00
_cell.angle_gamma   90.00
#
_symmetry.space_group_name_H-M   'P 1'
#
loop_
_entity.id
_entity.type
_entity.pdbx_description
1 polymer ?
#
loop_
_entity_poly.entity_id
_entity_poly.type
_entity_poly.pdbx_seq_one_letter_code
_entity_poly.pdbx_strand_id
1 'polypeptide(L)' 'MGIIFALYCIGLYPEVQKKVTDELDEIFGDDVERSATHDDVRRMKYLECTLKESQRIYPSVPLIGRKMDENITYG' A
#
# COMPACT_ATOMS: atom_id res chain seq x y z
N MET A 1 2.98 10.57 5.44
CA MET A 1 2.31 10.87 4.16
C MET A 1 1.72 9.64 3.49
N GLY A 2 2.46 8.54 3.26
CA GLY A 2 1.95 7.36 2.54
C GLY A 2 0.63 6.78 3.06
N ILE A 3 0.46 6.63 4.39
CA ILE A 3 -0.78 6.11 4.98
C ILE A 3 -1.97 7.06 4.71
N ILE A 4 -1.77 8.37 4.79
CA ILE A 4 -2.84 9.37 4.57
C ILE A 4 -3.37 9.28 3.14
N PHE A 5 -2.48 9.21 2.14
CA PHE A 5 -2.89 9.08 0.74
C PHE A 5 -3.52 7.73 0.43
N ALA A 6 -3.06 6.65 1.06
CA ALA A 6 -3.70 5.35 0.94
C ALA A 6 -5.14 5.37 1.48
N LEU A 7 -5.35 5.92 2.69
CA LEU A 7 -6.69 6.08 3.26
C LEU A 7 -7.57 7.00 2.43
N TYR A 8 -7.01 8.09 1.89
CA TYR A 8 -7.71 9.00 0.99
C TYR A 8 -8.18 8.27 -0.28
N CYS A 9 -7.30 7.50 -0.94
CA CYS A 9 -7.67 6.73 -2.13
C CYS A 9 -8.74 5.68 -1.80
N ILE A 10 -8.58 4.94 -0.71
CA ILE A 10 -9.58 3.95 -0.27
C ILE A 10 -10.94 4.61 -0.05
N GLY A 11 -10.99 5.75 0.66
CA GLY A 11 -12.23 6.46 0.92
C GLY A 11 -12.85 7.13 -0.32
N LEU A 12 -12.05 7.41 -1.35
CA LEU A 12 -12.52 8.02 -2.61
C LEU A 12 -13.14 6.99 -3.57
N TYR A 13 -12.73 5.72 -3.48
CA TYR A 13 -13.14 4.64 -4.38
C TYR A 13 -13.90 3.54 -3.62
N PRO A 14 -15.24 3.61 -3.51
CA PRO A 14 -16.04 2.67 -2.73
C PRO A 14 -15.87 1.20 -3.15
N GLU A 15 -15.63 0.94 -4.43
CA GLU A 15 -15.35 -0.39 -4.97
C GLU A 15 -14.01 -0.96 -4.51
N VAL A 16 -13.01 -0.11 -4.29
CA VAL A 16 -11.71 -0.50 -3.72
C VAL A 16 -11.87 -0.74 -2.24
N GLN A 17 -12.56 0.16 -1.52
CA GLN A 17 -12.87 -0.02 -0.10
C GLN A 17 -13.59 -1.34 0.14
N LYS A 18 -14.63 -1.64 -0.64
CA LYS A 18 -15.38 -2.90 -0.53
C LYS A 18 -14.46 -4.11 -0.70
N LYS A 19 -13.63 -4.13 -1.73
CA LYS A 19 -12.70 -5.26 -1.97
C LYS A 19 -11.67 -5.45 -0.86
N VAL A 20 -11.16 -4.36 -0.29
CA VAL A 20 -10.27 -4.42 0.88
C VAL A 20 -11.00 -5.00 2.08
N THR A 21 -12.23 -4.54 2.35
CA THR A 21 -13.06 -5.09 3.43
C THR A 21 -13.36 -6.57 3.22
N ASP A 22 -13.81 -6.97 2.03
CA ASP A 22 -14.09 -8.37 1.69
C ASP A 22 -12.84 -9.26 1.89
N GLU A 23 -11.64 -8.77 1.51
CA GLU A 23 -10.37 -9.48 1.76
C GLU A 23 -10.06 -9.64 3.26
N LEU A 24 -10.26 -8.57 4.05
CA LEU A 24 -10.01 -8.62 5.49
C LEU A 24 -11.02 -9.52 6.20
N ASP A 25 -12.28 -9.49 5.80
CA ASP A 25 -13.33 -10.37 6.32
C ASP A 25 -13.00 -11.85 6.01
N GLU A 26 -12.42 -12.16 4.85
CA GLU A 26 -11.95 -13.54 4.52
C GLU A 26 -10.74 -13.98 5.38
N ILE A 27 -9.89 -13.04 5.79
CA ILE A 27 -8.68 -13.34 6.58
C ILE A 27 -9.01 -13.49 8.06
N PHE A 28 -9.84 -12.60 8.61
CA PHE A 28 -10.14 -12.54 10.03
C PHE A 28 -11.45 -13.23 10.42
N GLY A 29 -12.40 -13.36 9.49
CA GLY A 29 -13.72 -13.92 9.77
C GLY A 29 -14.42 -13.15 10.89
N ASP A 30 -15.03 -13.88 11.81
CA ASP A 30 -15.73 -13.31 12.97
C ASP A 30 -14.80 -13.00 14.16
N ASP A 31 -13.50 -13.28 14.05
CA ASP A 31 -12.55 -13.04 15.15
C ASP A 31 -12.02 -11.60 15.12
N VAL A 32 -12.70 -10.74 15.87
CA VAL A 32 -12.39 -9.30 16.00
C VAL A 32 -11.39 -8.99 17.11
N GLU A 33 -11.04 -9.95 17.96
CA GLU A 33 -10.20 -9.74 19.15
C GLU A 33 -8.77 -10.27 18.95
N ARG A 34 -8.54 -11.17 17.99
CA ARG A 34 -7.21 -11.69 17.71
C ARG A 34 -6.30 -10.63 17.09
N SER A 35 -5.04 -10.62 17.53
CA SER A 35 -4.00 -9.85 16.87
C SER A 35 -3.68 -10.40 15.48
N ALA A 36 -3.34 -9.52 14.55
CA ALA A 36 -2.84 -9.92 13.23
C ALA A 36 -1.49 -10.63 13.35
N THR A 37 -1.37 -11.77 12.67
CA THR A 37 -0.14 -12.56 12.56
C THR A 37 0.62 -12.23 11.28
N HIS A 38 1.88 -12.68 11.17
CA HIS A 38 2.64 -12.52 9.94
C HIS A 38 2.01 -13.25 8.74
N ASP A 39 1.35 -14.39 8.96
CA ASP A 39 0.71 -15.13 7.87
C ASP A 39 -0.57 -14.42 7.40
N ASP A 40 -1.28 -13.71 8.29
CA ASP A 40 -2.41 -12.85 7.87
C ASP A 40 -1.92 -11.74 6.94
N VAL A 41 -0.83 -11.05 7.32
CA VAL A 41 -0.27 -9.96 6.50
C VAL A 41 0.14 -10.47 5.12
N ARG A 42 0.65 -11.70 5.01
CA ARG A 42 0.97 -12.33 3.71
C ARG A 42 -0.27 -12.61 2.85
N ARG A 43 -1.44 -12.74 3.46
CA ARG A 43 -2.72 -12.97 2.77
C ARG A 43 -3.37 -11.67 2.29
N MET A 44 -3.02 -10.51 2.85
CA MET A 44 -3.54 -9.16 2.51
C MET A 44 -3.03 -8.62 1.16
N LYS A 45 -3.19 -9.39 0.08
CA LYS A 45 -2.59 -9.11 -1.23
C LYS A 45 -3.20 -7.88 -1.90
N TYR A 46 -4.52 -7.74 -1.84
CA TYR A 46 -5.23 -6.63 -2.45
C TYR A 46 -5.01 -5.32 -1.69
N LEU A 47 -4.96 -5.37 -0.35
CA LEU A 47 -4.56 -4.23 0.47
C LEU A 47 -3.11 -3.81 0.16
N GLU A 48 -2.19 -4.75 -0.01
CA GLU A 48 -0.81 -4.45 -0.43
C GLU A 48 -0.77 -3.76 -1.80
N CYS A 49 -1.52 -4.27 -2.78
CA CYS A 49 -1.67 -3.65 -4.09
C CYS A 49 -2.22 -2.21 -3.98
N THR A 50 -3.23 -2.01 -3.15
CA THR A 50 -3.85 -0.69 -2.91
C THR A 50 -2.84 0.30 -2.32
N LEU A 51 -2.03 -0.15 -1.36
CA LEU A 51 -0.97 0.67 -0.77
C LEU A 51 0.12 1.02 -1.79
N LYS A 52 0.56 0.05 -2.59
CA LYS A 52 1.56 0.25 -3.65
C LYS A 52 1.06 1.22 -4.72
N GLU A 53 -0.20 1.10 -5.12
CA GLU A 53 -0.79 1.99 -6.12
C GLU A 53 -0.95 3.41 -5.58
N SER A 54 -1.33 3.54 -4.31
CA SER A 54 -1.36 4.84 -3.63
C SER A 54 0.02 5.49 -3.60
N GLN A 55 1.10 4.72 -3.41
CA GLN A 55 2.48 5.23 -3.46
C GLN A 55 2.95 5.50 -4.89
N ARG A 56 2.45 4.80 -5.90
CA ARG A 56 2.73 5.06 -7.32
C ARG A 56 2.20 6.44 -7.72
N ILE A 57 1.00 6.80 -7.25
CA ILE A 57 0.36 8.09 -7.52
C ILE A 57 0.93 9.18 -6.59
N TYR A 58 1.07 8.87 -5.30
CA TYR A 58 1.52 9.79 -4.26
C TYR A 58 2.76 9.23 -3.52
N PRO A 59 3.95 9.30 -4.14
CA PRO A 59 5.16 8.79 -3.51
C PRO A 59 5.49 9.61 -2.27
N SER A 60 5.84 8.94 -1.17
CA SER A 60 6.23 9.64 0.07
C SER A 60 7.56 10.39 -0.08
N VAL A 61 8.42 9.93 -1.00
CA VAL A 61 9.69 10.57 -1.37
C VAL A 61 9.68 10.77 -2.88
N PRO A 62 9.38 11.98 -3.39
CA PRO A 62 9.16 12.20 -4.82
C PRO A 62 10.45 12.27 -5.66
N LEU A 63 11.60 12.49 -5.02
CA LEU A 63 12.88 12.60 -5.69
C LEU A 63 13.96 11.89 -4.87
N ILE A 64 14.81 11.13 -5.56
CA ILE A 64 16.01 10.55 -4.97
C ILE A 64 17.22 11.13 -5.70
N GLY A 65 17.98 11.97 -5.01
CA GLY A 65 19.22 12.55 -5.54
C GLY A 65 20.32 11.50 -5.70
N ARG A 66 21.13 11.66 -6.75
CA ARG A 66 22.38 10.92 -6.96
C ARG A 66 23.49 11.94 -7.21
N LYS A 67 24.68 11.68 -6.64
CA LYS A 67 25.92 12.40 -6.93
C LYS A 67 26.83 11.45 -7.68
N MET A 68 27.45 11.94 -8.75
CA MET A 68 28.42 11.18 -9.53
C MET A 68 29.82 11.47 -9.00
N ASP A 69 30.58 10.41 -8.73
CA ASP A 69 31.98 10.53 -8.30
C ASP A 69 32.95 10.52 -9.48
N GLU A 70 32.49 10.07 -10.67
CA GLU A 70 33.27 10.01 -11.91
C GLU A 70 32.43 10.49 -13.11
N ASN A 71 33.11 10.83 -14.21
CA ASN A 71 32.45 11.27 -15.44
C ASN A 71 31.74 10.08 -16.12
N ILE A 72 30.42 10.19 -16.33
CA ILE A 72 29.63 9.20 -17.08
C ILE A 72 28.96 9.92 -18.25
N THR A 73 28.98 9.31 -19.43
CA THR A 73 28.22 9.78 -20.59
C THR A 73 26.87 9.07 -20.59
N TYR A 74 25.78 9.84 -20.58
CA TYR A 74 24.41 9.33 -20.74
C TYR A 74 23.93 9.63 -22.16
N GLY A 75 23.43 8.62 -22.86
CA GLY A 75 22.97 8.71 -24.26
C GLY A 75 22.98 7.35 -24.93
#